data_AF-A0A1V6QZJ3-F1
#
_entry.id   AF-A0A1V6QZJ3-F1
#
_cell.length_a   1.000
_cell.length_b   1.000
_cell.length_c   1.000
_cell.angle_alpha   90.00
_cell.angle_beta   90.00
_cell.angle_gamma   90.00
#
_symmetry.space_group_name_H-M   'P 1'
#
loop_
_entity.id
_entity.type
_entity.pdbx_description
1 polymer ?
#
loop_
_entity_poly.entity_id
_entity_poly.type
_entity_poly.pdbx_seq_one_letter_code
_entity_poly.pdbx_strand_id
1 'polypeptide(L)'
;MSSNEKKRLRDRRSQQTLREKKLRHISQLEEQVAHCEQNHSDQGVQRLLQVIEGLRKQNEALLKRQKSLKSLVDSWETELEEPAATDDSSHDLSSLYKEMSNREAQFSLQTNFHDSIPPIGISSLLNAPISAASTPRQKRSPSLEPLSAVTTPLWNQIPPHTDDFGTRTMISCPWFLYPELIMPCPDVPNSPLDFIYGTKTNALADQIHTALQRRPVRDPERLGTGWLTYHFSRWVIAPSPETYGRLPAFLRPVQGQMTTPHPLVLDFMPWPRLRLNLIRRWHVYGKDRDGLFGFMACCVKLRWPWNETVLERNERNELFY
;
A
#
# COMPACT_ATOMS: atom_id res chain seq x y z
N MET A 1 -2.17 53.15 -51.03
CA MET A 1 -2.86 52.69 -49.81
C MET A 1 -2.27 53.36 -48.58
N SER A 2 -3.12 54.01 -47.80
CA SER A 2 -2.75 54.70 -46.56
C SER A 2 -2.32 53.69 -45.49
N SER A 3 -1.42 54.11 -44.58
CA SER A 3 -0.99 53.30 -43.43
C SER A 3 -2.18 52.78 -42.60
N ASN A 4 -3.23 53.60 -42.48
CA ASN A 4 -4.47 53.24 -41.80
C ASN A 4 -5.26 52.13 -42.51
N GLU A 5 -5.27 52.09 -43.85
CA GLU A 5 -5.93 51.02 -44.61
C GLU A 5 -5.22 49.68 -44.42
N LYS A 6 -3.88 49.68 -44.41
CA LYS A 6 -3.07 48.48 -44.15
C LYS A 6 -3.29 47.92 -42.75
N LYS A 7 -3.53 48.79 -41.75
CA LYS A 7 -3.88 48.37 -40.38
C LYS A 7 -5.26 47.72 -40.35
N ARG A 8 -6.28 48.35 -40.93
CA ARG A 8 -7.66 47.81 -41.02
C ARG A 8 -7.70 46.46 -41.72
N LEU A 9 -6.95 46.30 -42.81
CA LEU A 9 -6.84 45.02 -43.53
C LEU A 9 -6.22 43.90 -42.69
N ARG A 10 -5.19 44.20 -41.89
CA ARG A 10 -4.59 43.23 -40.97
C ARG A 10 -5.53 42.82 -39.84
N ASP A 11 -6.21 43.79 -39.23
CA ASP A 11 -7.18 43.51 -38.16
C ASP A 11 -8.35 42.67 -38.68
N ARG A 12 -8.79 42.91 -39.92
CA ARG A 12 -9.84 42.09 -40.54
C ARG A 12 -9.39 40.64 -40.75
N ARG A 13 -8.17 40.44 -41.24
CA ARG A 13 -7.59 39.11 -41.42
C ARG A 13 -7.37 38.39 -40.09
N SER A 14 -6.84 39.07 -39.07
CA SER A 14 -6.61 38.45 -37.75
C SER A 14 -7.91 38.03 -37.09
N GLN A 15 -8.97 38.86 -37.17
CA GLN A 15 -10.30 38.51 -36.67
C GLN A 15 -10.90 37.32 -37.43
N GLN A 16 -10.71 37.27 -38.76
CA GLN A 16 -11.18 36.16 -39.57
C GLN A 16 -10.48 34.85 -39.21
N THR A 17 -9.16 34.85 -39.07
CA THR A 17 -8.38 33.69 -38.64
C THR A 17 -8.75 33.23 -37.23
N LEU A 18 -9.01 34.16 -36.30
CA LEU A 18 -9.43 33.82 -34.95
C LEU A 18 -10.82 33.16 -34.94
N ARG A 19 -11.75 33.67 -35.75
CA ARG A 19 -13.09 33.06 -35.91
C ARG A 19 -12.99 31.68 -36.52
N GLU A 20 -12.19 31.49 -37.57
CA GLU A 20 -11.97 30.18 -38.19
C GLU A 20 -11.36 29.16 -37.21
N LYS A 21 -10.38 29.57 -36.38
CA LYS A 21 -9.81 28.70 -35.35
C LYS A 21 -10.85 28.29 -34.29
N LYS A 22 -11.67 29.24 -33.82
CA LYS A 22 -12.75 28.92 -32.88
C LYS A 22 -13.76 27.94 -33.48
N LEU A 23 -14.13 28.14 -34.74
CA LEU A 23 -15.11 27.30 -35.43
C LEU A 23 -14.60 25.87 -35.62
N ARG A 24 -13.31 25.70 -35.97
CA ARG A 24 -12.66 24.37 -36.03
C ARG A 24 -12.63 23.67 -34.68
N HIS A 25 -12.32 24.40 -33.61
CA HIS A 25 -12.24 23.82 -32.28
C HIS A 25 -13.63 23.38 -31.76
N ILE A 26 -14.66 24.20 -31.98
CA ILE A 26 -16.04 23.84 -31.64
C ILE A 26 -16.46 22.58 -32.40
N SER A 27 -16.18 22.52 -33.71
CA SER A 27 -16.53 21.35 -34.52
C SER A 27 -15.81 20.07 -34.06
N GLN A 28 -14.53 20.15 -33.66
CA GLN A 28 -13.82 19.03 -33.05
C GLN A 28 -14.42 18.59 -31.71
N LEU A 29 -14.83 19.53 -30.87
CA LEU A 29 -15.47 19.21 -29.60
C LEU A 29 -16.83 18.55 -29.81
N GLU A 30 -17.63 19.05 -30.75
CA GLU A 30 -18.92 18.44 -31.11
C GLU A 30 -18.75 17.01 -31.63
N GLU A 31 -17.73 16.74 -32.46
CA GLU A 31 -17.41 15.39 -32.93
C GLU A 31 -16.97 14.46 -31.79
N GLN A 32 -16.17 14.96 -30.84
CA GLN A 32 -15.75 14.20 -29.66
C GLN A 32 -16.92 13.89 -28.71
N VAL A 33 -17.82 14.85 -28.50
CA VAL A 33 -19.02 14.67 -27.68
C VAL A 33 -19.93 13.64 -28.33
N ALA A 34 -20.21 13.77 -29.63
CA ALA A 34 -21.01 12.79 -30.37
C ALA A 34 -20.40 11.39 -30.32
N HIS A 35 -19.07 11.27 -30.46
CA HIS A 35 -18.36 9.99 -30.32
C HIS A 35 -18.46 9.40 -28.91
N CYS A 36 -18.37 10.23 -27.87
CA CYS A 36 -18.55 9.79 -26.49
C CYS A 36 -19.98 9.33 -26.22
N GLU A 37 -20.99 10.08 -26.66
CA GLU A 37 -22.40 9.73 -26.51
C GLU A 37 -22.76 8.43 -27.25
N GLN A 38 -22.15 8.18 -28.40
CA GLN A 38 -22.41 6.98 -29.20
C GLN A 38 -21.74 5.72 -28.60
N ASN A 39 -20.59 5.87 -27.93
CA ASN A 39 -19.80 4.75 -27.40
C ASN A 39 -19.94 4.51 -25.90
N HIS A 40 -20.36 5.50 -25.11
CA HIS A 40 -20.69 5.33 -23.68
C HIS A 40 -22.20 5.14 -23.51
N SER A 41 -22.71 3.96 -23.85
CA SER A 41 -24.07 3.60 -23.47
C SER A 41 -24.14 3.33 -21.95
N ASP A 42 -24.99 4.07 -21.24
CA ASP A 42 -25.32 3.91 -19.81
C ASP A 42 -25.64 2.46 -19.40
N GLN A 43 -25.91 1.58 -20.36
CA GLN A 43 -26.17 0.16 -20.15
C GLN A 43 -25.03 -0.59 -19.45
N GLY A 44 -23.77 -0.23 -19.72
CA GLY A 44 -22.62 -0.87 -19.06
C GLY A 44 -22.58 -0.55 -17.57
N VAL A 45 -22.78 0.73 -17.24
CA VAL A 45 -22.84 1.23 -15.86
C VAL A 45 -24.07 0.68 -15.15
N GLN A 46 -25.23 0.65 -15.80
CA GLN A 46 -26.46 0.08 -15.23
C GLN A 46 -26.36 -1.42 -14.95
N ARG A 47 -25.72 -2.21 -15.82
CA ARG A 47 -25.47 -3.64 -15.54
C ARG A 47 -24.54 -3.82 -14.36
N LEU A 48 -23.48 -3.03 -14.26
CA LEU A 48 -22.56 -3.08 -13.12
C LEU A 48 -23.28 -2.71 -11.81
N LEU A 49 -24.12 -1.68 -11.82
CA LEU A 49 -24.94 -1.30 -10.67
C LEU A 49 -25.91 -2.41 -10.25
N GLN A 50 -26.57 -3.08 -11.21
CA GLN A 50 -27.43 -4.24 -10.91
C GLN A 50 -26.66 -5.40 -10.29
N VAL A 51 -25.44 -5.69 -10.77
CA VAL A 51 -24.58 -6.74 -10.21
C VAL A 51 -24.15 -6.38 -8.78
N ILE A 52 -23.75 -5.13 -8.53
CA ILE A 52 -23.36 -4.66 -7.20
C ILE A 52 -24.53 -4.76 -6.21
N GLU A 53 -25.73 -4.36 -6.63
CA GLU A 53 -26.95 -4.47 -5.82
C GLU A 53 -27.24 -5.93 -5.45
N GLY A 54 -27.13 -6.84 -6.44
CA GLY A 54 -27.29 -8.28 -6.23
C GLY A 54 -26.29 -8.87 -5.24
N LEU A 55 -25.00 -8.50 -5.38
CA LEU A 55 -23.94 -8.95 -4.49
C LEU A 55 -24.12 -8.41 -3.05
N ARG A 56 -24.56 -7.16 -2.89
CA ARG A 56 -24.85 -6.59 -1.55
C ARG A 56 -25.97 -7.35 -0.85
N LYS A 57 -27.04 -7.69 -1.56
CA LYS A 57 -28.17 -8.47 -1.01
C LYS A 57 -27.73 -9.88 -0.61
N GLN A 58 -26.87 -10.52 -1.40
CA GLN A 58 -26.31 -11.83 -1.07
C GLN A 58 -25.42 -11.77 0.19
N ASN A 59 -24.55 -10.76 0.29
CA ASN A 59 -23.73 -10.55 1.47
C ASN A 59 -24.57 -10.31 2.73
N GLU A 60 -25.63 -9.52 2.64
CA GLU A 60 -26.55 -9.30 3.77
C GLU A 60 -27.20 -10.62 4.24
N ALA A 61 -27.62 -11.47 3.29
CA ALA A 61 -28.20 -12.77 3.60
C ALA A 61 -27.18 -13.72 4.26
N LEU A 62 -25.93 -13.73 3.79
CA LEU A 62 -24.85 -14.51 4.38
C LEU A 62 -24.52 -14.03 5.80
N LEU A 63 -24.45 -12.71 6.02
CA LEU A 63 -24.23 -12.13 7.33
C LEU A 63 -25.36 -12.47 8.31
N LYS A 64 -26.62 -12.42 7.87
CA LYS A 64 -27.77 -12.86 8.69
C LYS A 64 -27.65 -14.34 9.08
N ARG A 65 -27.29 -15.21 8.14
CA ARG A 65 -27.07 -16.64 8.41
C ARG A 65 -25.91 -16.86 9.38
N GLN A 66 -24.78 -16.17 9.18
CA GLN A 66 -23.64 -16.24 10.08
C GLN A 66 -24.01 -15.79 11.49
N LYS A 67 -24.76 -14.69 11.63
CA LYS A 67 -25.22 -14.19 12.93
C LYS A 67 -26.16 -15.19 13.62
N SER A 68 -27.07 -15.81 12.86
CA SER A 68 -27.96 -16.86 13.37
C SER A 68 -27.20 -18.10 13.82
N LEU A 69 -26.15 -18.50 13.10
CA LEU A 69 -25.28 -19.61 13.50
C LEU A 69 -24.51 -19.28 14.77
N LYS A 70 -23.95 -18.06 14.87
CA LYS A 70 -23.28 -17.60 16.10
C LYS A 70 -24.22 -17.65 17.30
N SER A 71 -25.44 -17.11 17.20
CA SER A 71 -26.40 -17.17 18.32
C SER A 71 -26.80 -18.59 18.71
N LEU A 72 -26.80 -19.53 17.74
CA LEU A 72 -27.07 -20.95 18.01
C LEU A 72 -25.92 -21.59 18.80
N VAL A 73 -24.68 -21.31 18.41
CA VAL A 73 -23.48 -21.77 19.11
C VAL A 73 -23.42 -21.18 20.52
N ASP A 74 -23.68 -19.88 20.67
CA ASP A 74 -23.70 -19.20 21.97
C ASP A 74 -24.80 -19.77 22.88
N SER A 75 -25.95 -20.19 22.30
CA SER A 75 -27.02 -20.84 23.06
C SER A 75 -26.63 -22.23 23.58
N TRP A 76 -25.79 -22.97 22.86
CA TRP A 76 -25.25 -24.25 23.32
C TRP A 76 -24.22 -24.08 24.44
N GLU A 77 -23.44 -22.99 24.42
CA GLU A 77 -22.56 -22.63 25.53
C GLU A 77 -23.34 -22.22 26.78
N THR A 78 -24.54 -21.66 26.63
CA THR A 78 -25.39 -21.25 27.75
C THR A 78 -26.17 -22.42 28.38
N GLU A 79 -26.50 -23.46 27.62
CA GLU A 79 -27.16 -24.68 28.14
C GLU A 79 -26.25 -25.59 28.99
N LEU A 80 -24.94 -25.35 28.98
CA LEU A 80 -23.97 -26.15 29.75
C LEU A 80 -23.74 -25.66 31.19
N GLU A 81 -24.38 -24.57 31.62
CA GLU A 81 -24.24 -24.04 32.99
C GLU A 81 -25.59 -23.95 33.74
N GLU A 82 -25.87 -24.94 34.61
CA GLU A 82 -26.46 -24.88 35.99
C GLU A 82 -27.21 -26.19 36.39
N PRO A 83 -27.37 -26.59 37.69
CA PRO A 83 -26.58 -26.35 38.91
C PRO A 83 -26.25 -27.62 39.75
N ALA A 84 -25.13 -27.53 40.49
CA ALA A 84 -24.67 -28.25 41.69
C ALA A 84 -25.30 -29.61 42.12
N ALA A 85 -24.48 -30.67 42.12
CA ALA A 85 -24.11 -31.43 43.33
C ALA A 85 -22.98 -32.46 43.07
N THR A 86 -21.97 -32.40 43.95
CA THR A 86 -21.01 -33.45 44.36
C THR A 86 -19.96 -33.96 43.36
N ASP A 87 -18.75 -33.41 43.56
CA ASP A 87 -17.48 -34.12 43.78
C ASP A 87 -16.86 -34.93 42.62
N ASP A 88 -15.88 -34.34 41.93
CA ASP A 88 -14.43 -34.63 42.11
C ASP A 88 -13.63 -34.33 40.82
N SER A 89 -12.44 -33.72 40.99
CA SER A 89 -11.38 -33.46 40.01
C SER A 89 -11.50 -32.29 39.00
N SER A 90 -11.54 -31.04 39.48
CA SER A 90 -11.16 -29.87 38.67
C SER A 90 -9.68 -29.53 38.84
N HIS A 91 -8.82 -30.17 38.04
CA HIS A 91 -7.41 -29.78 37.92
C HIS A 91 -7.28 -28.42 37.19
N ASP A 92 -7.20 -27.36 38.00
CA ASP A 92 -6.09 -26.41 38.07
C ASP A 92 -5.64 -25.63 36.80
N LEU A 93 -6.58 -25.09 36.03
CA LEU A 93 -6.29 -24.08 34.99
C LEU A 93 -6.06 -22.67 35.59
N SER A 94 -6.60 -22.39 36.77
CA SER A 94 -6.49 -21.07 37.41
C SER A 94 -5.10 -20.82 38.00
N SER A 95 -4.44 -21.85 38.55
CA SER A 95 -3.05 -21.73 39.03
C SER A 95 -2.07 -21.51 37.87
N LEU A 96 -2.27 -22.19 36.72
CA LEU A 96 -1.46 -21.99 35.51
C LEU A 96 -1.58 -20.56 34.94
N TYR A 97 -2.77 -19.97 34.94
CA TYR A 97 -2.96 -18.58 34.51
C TYR A 97 -2.33 -17.57 35.49
N LYS A 98 -2.33 -17.87 36.79
CA LYS A 98 -1.65 -17.04 37.81
C LYS A 98 -0.12 -17.17 37.73
N GLU A 99 0.40 -18.36 37.44
CA GLU A 99 1.84 -18.60 37.25
C GLU A 99 2.38 -17.96 35.97
N MET A 100 1.60 -17.99 34.88
CA MET A 100 1.96 -17.31 33.63
C MET A 100 1.95 -15.78 33.77
N SER A 101 0.92 -15.23 34.44
CA SER A 101 0.83 -13.79 34.72
C SER A 101 1.96 -13.30 35.64
N ASN A 102 2.33 -14.11 36.65
CA ASN A 102 3.46 -13.78 37.53
C ASN A 102 4.82 -13.91 36.81
N ARG A 103 4.98 -14.82 35.83
CA ARG A 103 6.17 -14.92 34.97
C ARG A 103 6.30 -13.76 33.99
N GLU A 104 5.19 -13.27 33.42
CA GLU A 104 5.16 -12.08 32.55
C GLU A 104 5.43 -10.77 33.32
N ALA A 105 4.97 -10.69 34.57
CA ALA A 105 5.28 -9.57 35.47
C ALA A 105 6.76 -9.59 35.93
N GLN A 106 7.36 -10.77 36.14
CA GLN A 106 8.78 -10.92 36.47
C GLN A 106 9.70 -10.64 35.27
N PHE A 107 9.27 -10.94 34.04
CA PHE A 107 10.03 -10.59 32.83
C PHE A 107 10.02 -9.07 32.53
N SER A 108 9.00 -8.36 33.02
CA SER A 108 8.86 -6.90 32.85
C SER A 108 9.59 -6.08 33.92
N LEU A 109 10.04 -6.69 35.02
CA LEU A 109 10.76 -6.01 36.11
C LEU A 109 12.29 -6.27 36.12
N GLN A 110 12.83 -6.97 35.12
CA GLN A 110 14.28 -7.24 35.01
C GLN A 110 15.04 -6.34 34.02
N THR A 111 14.40 -5.34 33.41
CA THR A 111 15.12 -4.28 32.69
C THR A 111 15.39 -3.10 33.63
N ASN A 112 16.25 -3.32 34.62
CA ASN A 112 16.87 -2.23 35.38
C ASN A 112 17.86 -1.51 34.44
N PHE A 113 17.47 -0.33 33.94
CA PHE A 113 18.35 0.61 33.24
C PHE A 113 19.28 1.32 34.23
N HIS A 114 20.12 0.58 34.95
CA HIS A 114 21.13 1.19 35.80
C HIS A 114 22.38 0.32 35.97
N ASP A 115 22.98 -0.11 34.87
CA ASP A 115 24.39 -0.52 34.87
C ASP A 115 25.14 0.22 33.77
N SER A 116 26.19 0.95 34.18
CA SER A 116 27.06 1.71 33.30
C SER A 116 27.82 0.78 32.35
N ILE A 117 27.61 0.95 31.04
CA ILE A 117 28.35 0.24 30.00
C ILE A 117 29.81 0.75 29.99
N PRO A 118 30.84 -0.11 30.09
CA PRO A 118 32.22 0.32 29.95
C PRO A 118 32.50 0.72 28.48
N PRO A 119 33.36 1.71 28.22
CA PRO A 119 33.55 2.25 26.88
C PRO A 119 34.32 1.24 26.03
N ILE A 120 33.61 0.42 25.24
CA ILE A 120 34.23 -0.35 24.15
C ILE A 120 34.35 0.59 22.96
N GLY A 121 35.58 1.01 22.68
CA GLY A 121 35.92 1.93 21.59
C GLY A 121 35.50 1.38 20.23
N ILE A 122 34.70 2.19 19.52
CA ILE A 122 34.21 1.94 18.14
C ILE A 122 35.36 1.98 17.10
N SER A 123 36.57 2.36 17.51
CA SER A 123 37.75 2.51 16.66
C SER A 123 38.34 1.20 16.12
N SER A 124 38.03 0.04 16.70
CA SER A 124 38.61 -1.25 16.25
C SER A 124 37.83 -1.95 15.13
N LEU A 125 36.57 -1.57 14.87
CA LEU A 125 35.73 -2.21 13.83
C LEU A 125 35.93 -1.61 12.42
N LEU A 126 36.61 -0.48 12.30
CA LEU A 126 36.80 0.20 11.01
C LEU A 126 38.10 -0.16 10.28
N ASN A 127 39.03 -0.89 10.93
CA ASN A 127 40.39 -1.11 10.40
C ASN A 127 40.76 -2.58 10.12
N ALA A 128 39.81 -3.52 10.08
CA ALA A 128 40.12 -4.88 9.65
C ALA A 128 40.07 -4.98 8.11
N PRO A 129 41.17 -5.37 7.43
CA PRO A 129 41.13 -5.60 5.99
C PRO A 129 40.22 -6.80 5.70
N ILE A 130 39.31 -6.61 4.73
CA ILE A 130 38.35 -7.62 4.30
C ILE A 130 39.13 -8.77 3.65
N SER A 131 39.44 -9.81 4.42
CA SER A 131 39.87 -11.08 3.85
C SER A 131 38.71 -11.67 3.06
N ALA A 132 38.95 -11.91 1.77
CA ALA A 132 38.04 -12.61 0.86
C ALA A 132 37.90 -14.09 1.28
N ALA A 133 37.22 -14.33 2.39
CA ALA A 133 36.72 -15.65 2.74
C ALA A 133 35.43 -15.88 1.94
N SER A 134 35.49 -16.85 1.02
CA SER A 134 34.36 -17.36 0.26
C SER A 134 33.14 -17.56 1.16
N THR A 135 32.11 -16.73 0.95
CA THR A 135 30.83 -16.86 1.64
C THR A 135 30.24 -18.22 1.29
N PRO A 136 29.81 -19.06 2.25
CA PRO A 136 29.15 -20.30 1.92
C PRO A 136 27.90 -19.99 1.09
N ARG A 137 27.75 -20.68 -0.04
CA ARG A 137 26.63 -20.55 -0.97
C ARG A 137 25.33 -20.84 -0.22
N GLN A 138 24.68 -19.81 0.31
CA GLN A 138 23.37 -19.93 0.97
C GLN A 138 22.42 -20.63 -0.01
N LYS A 139 21.97 -21.85 0.31
CA LYS A 139 20.91 -22.52 -0.44
C LYS A 139 19.71 -21.55 -0.49
N ARG A 140 19.33 -21.08 -1.67
CA ARG A 140 18.13 -20.25 -1.84
C ARG A 140 16.94 -21.04 -1.32
N SER A 141 16.21 -20.48 -0.36
CA SER A 141 14.97 -21.07 0.12
C SER A 141 13.94 -21.05 -1.03
N PRO A 142 13.24 -22.15 -1.32
CA PRO A 142 12.24 -22.21 -2.40
C PRO A 142 11.15 -21.13 -2.29
N SER A 143 10.86 -20.67 -1.08
CA SER A 143 9.88 -19.60 -0.83
C SER A 143 10.29 -18.22 -1.36
N LEU A 144 11.58 -17.99 -1.60
CA LEU A 144 12.13 -16.73 -2.12
C LEU A 144 12.24 -16.71 -3.65
N GLU A 145 11.96 -17.84 -4.30
CA GLU A 145 12.00 -17.88 -5.76
C GLU A 145 10.87 -17.01 -6.33
N PRO A 146 11.12 -16.34 -7.47
CA PRO A 146 10.07 -15.67 -8.23
C PRO A 146 8.93 -16.63 -8.56
N LEU A 147 7.73 -16.07 -8.72
CA LEU A 147 6.58 -16.85 -9.18
C LEU A 147 6.83 -17.48 -10.55
N SER A 148 6.18 -18.62 -10.77
CA SER A 148 6.23 -19.36 -12.04
C SER A 148 5.02 -19.02 -12.90
N ALA A 149 5.25 -18.78 -14.20
CA ALA A 149 4.20 -18.42 -15.16
C ALA A 149 3.50 -19.63 -15.80
N VAL A 150 3.68 -20.83 -15.25
CA VAL A 150 3.29 -22.11 -15.91
C VAL A 150 1.79 -22.21 -16.18
N THR A 151 0.95 -21.73 -15.26
CA THR A 151 -0.52 -21.84 -15.39
C THR A 151 -1.20 -20.47 -15.46
N THR A 152 -0.60 -19.45 -14.86
CA THR A 152 -1.18 -18.10 -14.77
C THR A 152 -0.07 -17.08 -15.00
N PRO A 153 -0.28 -16.04 -15.80
CA PRO A 153 0.75 -15.04 -16.03
C PRO A 153 1.12 -14.33 -14.72
N LEU A 154 2.40 -14.01 -14.55
CA LEU A 154 2.93 -13.42 -13.30
C LEU A 154 2.21 -12.14 -12.88
N TRP A 155 1.85 -11.31 -13.86
CA TRP A 155 1.16 -10.04 -13.63
C TRP A 155 -0.25 -10.20 -13.07
N ASN A 156 -0.86 -11.39 -13.17
CA ASN A 156 -2.19 -11.68 -12.64
C ASN A 156 -2.15 -12.47 -11.31
N GLN A 157 -0.97 -12.70 -10.75
CA GLN A 157 -0.80 -13.46 -9.51
C GLN A 157 -0.67 -12.49 -8.32
N ILE A 158 -1.82 -12.08 -7.77
CA ILE A 158 -1.88 -11.23 -6.57
C ILE A 158 -1.89 -12.12 -5.32
N PRO A 159 -1.01 -11.88 -4.32
CA PRO A 159 -1.04 -12.61 -3.06
C PRO A 159 -2.38 -12.47 -2.33
N PRO A 160 -2.81 -13.47 -1.55
CA PRO A 160 -4.01 -13.35 -0.73
C PRO A 160 -3.78 -12.37 0.42
N HIS A 161 -4.69 -11.39 0.57
CA HIS A 161 -4.62 -10.38 1.63
C HIS A 161 -5.72 -10.54 2.69
N THR A 162 -5.45 -10.14 3.93
CA THR A 162 -6.40 -10.18 5.06
C THR A 162 -7.05 -8.84 5.40
N ASP A 163 -6.80 -7.80 4.62
CA ASP A 163 -7.37 -6.47 4.85
C ASP A 163 -8.91 -6.52 4.82
N ASP A 164 -9.53 -6.12 5.93
CA ASP A 164 -10.98 -5.96 6.02
C ASP A 164 -11.38 -4.53 5.67
N PHE A 165 -11.95 -4.35 4.48
CA PHE A 165 -12.44 -3.06 4.00
C PHE A 165 -13.78 -2.63 4.63
N GLY A 166 -14.41 -3.48 5.44
CA GLY A 166 -15.60 -3.14 6.22
C GLY A 166 -15.30 -2.31 7.48
N THR A 167 -14.07 -2.38 8.00
CA THR A 167 -13.68 -1.77 9.28
C THR A 167 -12.48 -0.84 9.12
N ARG A 168 -12.70 0.48 9.23
CA ARG A 168 -11.67 1.51 8.96
C ARG A 168 -10.39 1.39 9.80
N THR A 169 -10.44 0.78 10.99
CA THR A 169 -9.28 0.60 11.88
C THR A 169 -8.38 -0.58 11.49
N MET A 170 -8.86 -1.51 10.65
CA MET A 170 -8.11 -2.71 10.29
C MET A 170 -7.39 -2.62 8.94
N ILE A 171 -7.68 -1.59 8.15
CA ILE A 171 -7.15 -1.42 6.79
C ILE A 171 -5.72 -0.93 6.85
N SER A 172 -4.83 -1.71 6.23
CA SER A 172 -3.40 -1.43 6.19
C SER A 172 -3.04 -0.44 5.07
N CYS A 173 -3.85 -0.40 4.00
CA CYS A 173 -3.68 0.50 2.87
C CYS A 173 -4.98 1.26 2.57
N PRO A 174 -5.18 2.46 3.15
CA PRO A 174 -6.47 3.15 3.15
C PRO A 174 -6.96 3.57 1.77
N TRP A 175 -6.07 3.75 0.79
CA TRP A 175 -6.46 4.20 -0.54
C TRP A 175 -7.30 3.18 -1.32
N PHE A 176 -7.20 1.88 -1.02
CA PHE A 176 -8.05 0.86 -1.66
C PHE A 176 -9.51 0.90 -1.20
N LEU A 177 -9.86 1.71 -0.18
CA LEU A 177 -11.26 1.97 0.19
C LEU A 177 -12.04 2.75 -0.88
N TYR A 178 -11.33 3.48 -1.74
CA TYR A 178 -11.92 4.37 -2.72
C TYR A 178 -11.47 4.00 -4.14
N PRO A 179 -11.82 2.79 -4.65
CA PRO A 179 -11.45 2.35 -6.01
C PRO A 179 -11.81 3.38 -7.08
N GLU A 180 -12.94 4.05 -6.93
CA GLU A 180 -13.43 5.08 -7.85
C GLU A 180 -12.50 6.28 -7.99
N LEU A 181 -11.75 6.62 -6.94
CA LEU A 181 -10.80 7.73 -6.94
C LEU A 181 -9.43 7.31 -7.49
N ILE A 182 -9.02 6.07 -7.26
CA ILE A 182 -7.67 5.57 -7.58
C ILE A 182 -7.60 4.90 -8.96
N MET A 183 -8.68 4.31 -9.45
CA MET A 183 -8.78 3.71 -10.80
C MET A 183 -8.39 4.69 -11.91
N PRO A 184 -8.94 5.93 -11.98
CA PRO A 184 -8.62 6.88 -13.04
C PRO A 184 -7.24 7.54 -12.91
N CYS A 185 -6.53 7.30 -11.81
CA CYS A 185 -5.18 7.85 -11.63
C CYS A 185 -4.22 7.28 -12.69
N PRO A 186 -3.24 8.08 -13.17
CA PRO A 186 -2.30 7.64 -14.19
C PRO A 186 -1.41 6.48 -13.69
N ASP A 187 -0.90 5.66 -14.61
CA ASP A 187 0.00 4.55 -14.25
C ASP A 187 1.35 4.99 -13.65
N VAL A 188 1.73 6.24 -13.91
CA VAL A 188 2.93 6.90 -13.41
C VAL A 188 2.49 8.18 -12.72
N PRO A 189 3.01 8.50 -11.52
CA PRO A 189 2.67 9.75 -10.85
C PRO A 189 3.11 10.95 -11.70
N ASN A 190 2.35 12.05 -11.61
CA ASN A 190 2.60 13.25 -12.42
C ASN A 190 3.89 13.95 -11.99
N SER A 191 4.15 13.94 -10.68
CA SER A 191 5.38 14.47 -10.11
C SER A 191 5.81 13.63 -8.91
N PRO A 192 7.11 13.33 -8.75
CA PRO A 192 7.61 12.73 -7.52
C PRO A 192 7.35 13.60 -6.28
N LEU A 193 7.19 14.91 -6.47
CA LEU A 193 6.84 15.86 -5.41
C LEU A 193 5.47 15.59 -4.78
N ASP A 194 4.58 14.90 -5.51
CA ASP A 194 3.25 14.52 -5.00
C ASP A 194 3.38 13.71 -3.69
N PHE A 195 4.45 12.93 -3.51
CA PHE A 195 4.68 12.15 -2.28
C PHE A 195 5.28 12.98 -1.14
N ILE A 196 5.99 14.08 -1.44
CA ILE A 196 6.65 14.92 -0.45
C ILE A 196 5.70 16.00 0.07
N TYR A 197 4.93 16.63 -0.82
CA TYR A 197 4.11 17.81 -0.53
C TYR A 197 2.60 17.59 -0.69
N GLY A 198 2.18 16.43 -1.20
CA GLY A 198 0.79 16.16 -1.52
C GLY A 198 0.38 16.71 -2.88
N THR A 199 -0.83 16.38 -3.32
CA THR A 199 -1.31 16.78 -4.66
C THR A 199 -2.82 16.80 -4.75
N LYS A 200 -3.36 17.61 -5.66
CA LYS A 200 -4.81 17.69 -5.92
C LYS A 200 -5.24 17.03 -7.22
N THR A 201 -4.28 16.63 -8.05
CA THR A 201 -4.54 16.07 -9.39
C THR A 201 -4.46 14.56 -9.43
N ASN A 202 -3.84 13.94 -8.42
CA ASN A 202 -3.66 12.50 -8.32
C ASN A 202 -4.07 11.99 -6.94
N ALA A 203 -5.30 11.49 -6.83
CA ALA A 203 -5.87 11.05 -5.57
C ALA A 203 -5.12 9.87 -4.94
N LEU A 204 -4.51 8.98 -5.74
CA LEU A 204 -3.70 7.88 -5.21
C LEU A 204 -2.42 8.41 -4.56
N ALA A 205 -1.71 9.30 -5.25
CA ALA A 205 -0.47 9.87 -4.73
C ALA A 205 -0.72 10.70 -3.44
N ASP A 206 -1.81 11.47 -3.41
CA ASP A 206 -2.17 12.28 -2.24
C ASP A 206 -2.55 11.43 -1.01
N GLN A 207 -3.27 10.32 -1.22
CA GLN A 207 -3.61 9.40 -0.14
C GLN A 207 -2.37 8.65 0.39
N ILE A 208 -1.44 8.28 -0.48
CA ILE A 208 -0.14 7.71 -0.08
C ILE A 208 0.67 8.75 0.71
N HIS A 209 0.75 9.99 0.23
CA HIS A 209 1.39 11.10 0.93
C HIS A 209 0.82 11.26 2.35
N THR A 210 -0.50 11.36 2.48
CA THR A 210 -1.20 11.48 3.75
C THR A 210 -0.92 10.28 4.67
N ALA A 211 -0.85 9.07 4.14
CA ALA A 211 -0.50 7.88 4.91
C ALA A 211 0.95 7.93 5.44
N LEU A 212 1.89 8.38 4.61
CA LEU A 212 3.31 8.49 4.97
C LEU A 212 3.60 9.62 5.97
N GLN A 213 2.78 10.67 6.02
CA GLN A 213 2.91 11.74 7.01
C GLN A 213 2.72 11.27 8.45
N ARG A 214 2.03 10.13 8.68
CA ARG A 214 1.79 9.58 10.02
C ARG A 214 3.04 9.06 10.72
N ARG A 215 4.19 9.11 10.04
CA ARG A 215 5.44 8.48 10.46
C ARG A 215 6.61 9.44 10.27
N PRO A 216 7.67 9.35 11.10
CA PRO A 216 8.84 10.23 11.02
C PRO A 216 9.79 9.84 9.88
N VAL A 217 9.25 9.75 8.65
CA VAL A 217 10.00 9.45 7.43
C VAL A 217 10.55 10.77 6.88
N ARG A 218 11.84 10.85 6.54
CA ARG A 218 12.44 12.04 5.92
C ARG A 218 12.12 12.09 4.43
N ASP A 219 12.31 13.23 3.79
CA ASP A 219 11.86 13.47 2.41
C ASP A 219 12.39 12.46 1.37
N PRO A 220 13.68 12.06 1.37
CA PRO A 220 14.19 11.07 0.41
C PRO A 220 13.54 9.69 0.59
N GLU A 221 13.39 9.24 1.84
CA GLU A 221 12.70 8.00 2.16
C GLU A 221 11.20 8.08 1.84
N ARG A 222 10.58 9.26 2.03
CA ARG A 222 9.17 9.49 1.72
C ARG A 222 8.95 9.40 0.22
N LEU A 223 9.84 10.01 -0.56
CA LEU A 223 9.83 9.91 -2.00
C LEU A 223 9.99 8.46 -2.47
N GLY A 224 11.05 7.77 -2.04
CA GLY A 224 11.33 6.40 -2.43
C GLY A 224 10.21 5.43 -2.03
N THR A 225 9.72 5.54 -0.79
CA THR A 225 8.63 4.68 -0.28
C THR A 225 7.33 4.99 -1.00
N GLY A 226 6.99 6.27 -1.19
CA GLY A 226 5.79 6.70 -1.89
C GLY A 226 5.76 6.22 -3.35
N TRP A 227 6.90 6.33 -4.04
CA TRP A 227 7.06 5.86 -5.41
C TRP A 227 6.83 4.35 -5.56
N LEU A 228 7.49 3.55 -4.72
CA LEU A 228 7.29 2.10 -4.70
C LEU A 228 5.84 1.73 -4.35
N THR A 229 5.25 2.46 -3.39
CA THR A 229 3.88 2.25 -2.96
C THR A 229 2.87 2.57 -4.06
N TYR A 230 3.13 3.62 -4.83
CA TYR A 230 2.27 4.01 -5.94
C TYR A 230 2.23 2.92 -7.01
N HIS A 231 3.40 2.49 -7.51
CA HIS A 231 3.46 1.50 -8.58
C HIS A 231 2.92 0.14 -8.15
N PHE A 232 3.21 -0.29 -6.93
CA PHE A 232 2.63 -1.53 -6.40
C PHE A 232 1.10 -1.43 -6.30
N SER A 233 0.57 -0.31 -5.79
CA SER A 233 -0.88 -0.11 -5.71
C SER A 233 -1.54 -0.10 -7.09
N ARG A 234 -0.92 0.58 -8.07
CA ARG A 234 -1.40 0.57 -9.46
C ARG A 234 -1.46 -0.83 -10.04
N TRP A 235 -0.45 -1.66 -9.80
CA TRP A 235 -0.46 -3.06 -10.22
C TRP A 235 -1.56 -3.87 -9.52
N VAL A 236 -1.77 -3.69 -8.22
CA VAL A 236 -2.85 -4.40 -7.49
C VAL A 236 -4.24 -4.02 -8.00
N ILE A 237 -4.47 -2.74 -8.31
CA ILE A 237 -5.76 -2.22 -8.77
C ILE A 237 -6.05 -2.62 -10.22
N ALA A 238 -5.06 -2.50 -11.09
CA ALA A 238 -5.16 -2.81 -12.51
C ALA A 238 -4.00 -3.73 -12.93
N PRO A 239 -4.09 -5.04 -12.62
CA PRO A 239 -3.03 -5.98 -12.95
C PRO A 239 -2.89 -6.13 -14.46
N SER A 240 -1.73 -5.76 -15.00
CA SER A 240 -1.40 -5.88 -16.42
C SER A 240 0.10 -6.14 -16.60
N PRO A 241 0.55 -6.63 -17.76
CA PRO A 241 1.98 -6.75 -18.07
C PRO A 241 2.74 -5.43 -17.85
N GLU A 242 2.11 -4.30 -18.19
CA GLU A 242 2.69 -2.96 -18.11
C GLU A 242 2.79 -2.48 -16.65
N THR A 243 1.73 -2.62 -15.85
CA THR A 243 1.74 -2.22 -14.44
C THR A 243 2.66 -3.11 -13.61
N TYR A 244 2.70 -4.41 -13.89
CA TYR A 244 3.65 -5.35 -13.27
C TYR A 244 5.10 -5.09 -13.71
N GLY A 245 5.32 -4.77 -14.99
CA GLY A 245 6.63 -4.48 -15.54
C GLY A 245 7.34 -3.30 -14.85
N ARG A 246 6.56 -2.33 -14.35
CA ARG A 246 7.04 -1.17 -13.58
C ARG A 246 7.50 -1.53 -12.16
N LEU A 247 7.14 -2.70 -11.66
CA LEU A 247 7.59 -3.13 -10.33
C LEU A 247 9.07 -3.55 -10.39
N PRO A 248 9.92 -3.00 -9.51
CA PRO A 248 11.28 -3.48 -9.40
C PRO A 248 11.28 -4.94 -8.95
N ALA A 249 12.30 -5.70 -9.37
CA ALA A 249 12.34 -7.15 -9.16
C ALA A 249 12.19 -7.56 -7.68
N PHE A 250 12.71 -6.74 -6.75
CA PHE A 250 12.62 -6.99 -5.32
C PHE A 250 11.21 -6.78 -4.74
N LEU A 251 10.35 -6.02 -5.42
CA LEU A 251 9.00 -5.73 -4.96
C LEU A 251 7.98 -6.74 -5.50
N ARG A 252 8.29 -7.41 -6.61
CA ARG A 252 7.44 -8.45 -7.20
C ARG A 252 7.16 -9.57 -6.19
N PRO A 253 5.98 -10.23 -6.25
CA PRO A 253 5.67 -11.32 -5.35
C PRO A 253 6.60 -12.53 -5.52
N VAL A 254 6.84 -13.22 -4.43
CA VAL A 254 7.57 -14.50 -4.39
C VAL A 254 6.66 -15.64 -3.96
N GLN A 255 7.07 -16.89 -4.22
CA GLN A 255 6.25 -18.08 -3.97
C GLN A 255 5.70 -18.15 -2.53
N GLY A 256 6.48 -17.75 -1.53
CA GLY A 256 6.07 -17.81 -0.13
C GLY A 256 4.92 -16.87 0.25
N GLN A 257 4.61 -15.84 -0.55
CA GLN A 257 3.48 -14.94 -0.30
C GLN A 257 2.13 -15.55 -0.71
N MET A 258 2.14 -16.54 -1.62
CA MET A 258 0.91 -17.09 -2.20
C MET A 258 0.17 -18.05 -1.25
N THR A 259 0.87 -18.57 -0.24
CA THR A 259 0.34 -19.65 0.62
C THR A 259 -0.29 -19.14 1.91
N THR A 260 -0.01 -17.91 2.32
CA THR A 260 -0.38 -17.40 3.64
C THR A 260 -1.05 -16.05 3.48
N PRO A 261 -2.36 -15.93 3.76
CA PRO A 261 -3.04 -14.64 3.79
C PRO A 261 -2.38 -13.68 4.79
N HIS A 262 -2.18 -12.43 4.41
CA HIS A 262 -1.52 -11.42 5.24
C HIS A 262 -1.97 -9.98 4.93
N PRO A 263 -1.66 -8.97 5.77
CA PRO A 263 -2.01 -7.59 5.41
C PRO A 263 -1.22 -7.08 4.22
N LEU A 264 -1.91 -6.39 3.32
CA LEU A 264 -1.41 -5.86 2.06
C LEU A 264 -0.20 -4.94 2.27
N VAL A 265 -0.18 -4.16 3.36
CA VAL A 265 0.95 -3.29 3.71
C VAL A 265 2.30 -4.02 3.78
N LEU A 266 2.31 -5.33 4.09
CA LEU A 266 3.54 -6.11 4.16
C LEU A 266 4.19 -6.28 2.79
N ASP A 267 3.41 -6.27 1.71
CA ASP A 267 3.94 -6.45 0.36
C ASP A 267 4.74 -5.24 -0.14
N PHE A 268 4.55 -4.08 0.47
CA PHE A 268 5.39 -2.90 0.20
C PHE A 268 6.81 -3.03 0.75
N MET A 269 7.10 -4.04 1.56
CA MET A 269 8.45 -4.27 2.08
C MET A 269 9.40 -4.62 0.94
N PRO A 270 10.45 -3.81 0.66
CA PRO A 270 11.34 -4.03 -0.47
C PRO A 270 12.18 -5.29 -0.38
N TRP A 271 12.40 -5.83 0.83
CA TRP A 271 13.26 -7.01 1.04
C TRP A 271 12.41 -8.28 1.15
N PRO A 272 12.42 -9.19 0.15
CA PRO A 272 11.56 -10.37 0.14
C PRO A 272 11.73 -11.28 1.37
N ARG A 273 12.98 -11.40 1.86
CA ARG A 273 13.27 -12.18 3.09
C ARG A 273 12.61 -11.58 4.32
N LEU A 274 12.69 -10.26 4.49
CA LEU A 274 12.06 -9.57 5.61
C LEU A 274 10.54 -9.68 5.51
N ARG A 275 9.99 -9.45 4.30
CA ARG A 275 8.57 -9.60 3.99
C ARG A 275 8.03 -10.96 4.41
N LEU A 276 8.65 -12.06 3.95
CA LEU A 276 8.21 -13.42 4.30
C LEU A 276 8.30 -13.71 5.81
N ASN A 277 9.33 -13.19 6.48
CA ASN A 277 9.46 -13.34 7.93
C ASN A 277 8.35 -12.58 8.68
N LEU A 278 7.99 -11.38 8.23
CA LEU A 278 6.88 -10.62 8.78
C LEU A 278 5.55 -11.33 8.55
N ILE A 279 5.31 -11.84 7.34
CA ILE A 279 4.10 -12.62 7.00
C ILE A 279 3.97 -13.83 7.94
N ARG A 280 5.04 -14.65 8.05
CA ARG A 280 5.03 -15.85 8.89
C ARG A 280 4.76 -15.56 10.37
N ARG A 281 5.26 -14.43 10.87
CA ARG A 281 5.17 -14.03 12.29
C ARG A 281 4.15 -12.93 12.52
N TRP A 282 3.23 -12.69 11.59
CA TRP A 282 2.31 -11.55 11.69
C TRP A 282 1.44 -11.58 12.94
N HIS A 283 1.06 -12.77 13.42
CA HIS A 283 0.31 -12.95 14.67
C HIS A 283 1.01 -12.33 15.90
N VAL A 284 2.34 -12.22 15.90
CA VAL A 284 3.12 -11.60 16.99
C VAL A 284 3.01 -10.07 16.93
N TYR A 285 3.06 -9.51 15.72
CA TYR A 285 3.15 -8.06 15.53
C TYR A 285 1.80 -7.38 15.26
N GLY A 286 0.77 -8.15 14.89
CA GLY A 286 -0.50 -7.60 14.42
C GLY A 286 -1.26 -6.75 15.45
N LYS A 287 -1.09 -7.06 16.75
CA LYS A 287 -1.68 -6.29 17.86
C LYS A 287 -1.05 -4.90 18.01
N ASP A 288 0.28 -4.80 17.84
CA ASP A 288 1.03 -3.53 17.88
C ASP A 288 1.65 -3.19 16.51
N ARG A 289 0.80 -3.19 15.48
CA ARG A 289 1.24 -2.89 14.12
C ARG A 289 1.78 -1.45 14.01
N ASP A 290 1.18 -0.51 14.75
CA ASP A 290 1.54 0.90 14.68
C ASP A 290 2.93 1.14 15.29
N GLY A 291 3.25 0.50 16.41
CA GLY A 291 4.60 0.50 16.98
C GLY A 291 5.62 -0.08 16.01
N LEU A 292 5.35 -1.26 15.43
CA LEU A 292 6.25 -1.89 14.44
C LEU A 292 6.57 -0.96 13.26
N PHE A 293 5.54 -0.40 12.60
CA PHE A 293 5.76 0.48 11.46
C PHE A 293 6.34 1.85 11.87
N GLY A 294 6.08 2.31 13.10
CA GLY A 294 6.73 3.46 13.70
C GLY A 294 8.24 3.27 13.82
N PHE A 295 8.68 2.18 14.44
CA PHE A 295 10.10 1.84 14.54
C PHE A 295 10.75 1.64 13.18
N MET A 296 10.05 0.96 12.26
CA MET A 296 10.55 0.76 10.90
C MET A 296 10.79 2.09 10.18
N ALA A 297 9.87 3.05 10.29
CA ALA A 297 10.02 4.37 9.68
C ALA A 297 11.27 5.12 10.19
N CYS A 298 11.65 4.94 11.46
CA CYS A 298 12.87 5.51 12.00
C CYS A 298 14.15 4.87 11.41
N CYS A 299 14.08 3.57 11.09
CA CYS A 299 15.23 2.76 10.66
C CYS A 299 15.45 2.73 9.14
N VAL A 300 14.41 2.97 8.33
CA VAL A 300 14.57 3.06 6.87
C VAL A 300 15.41 4.29 6.56
N LYS A 301 16.49 4.07 5.79
CA LYS A 301 17.38 5.10 5.27
C LYS A 301 17.64 4.87 3.80
N LEU A 302 17.35 5.89 3.00
CA LEU A 302 17.67 5.92 1.58
C LEU A 302 19.01 6.63 1.45
N ARG A 303 20.02 5.92 0.95
CA ARG A 303 21.35 6.50 0.71
C ARG A 303 21.31 7.22 -0.63
N TRP A 304 21.23 8.55 -0.57
CA TRP A 304 21.43 9.42 -1.72
C TRP A 304 22.94 9.73 -1.87
N PRO A 305 23.45 9.97 -3.10
CA PRO A 305 24.82 10.42 -3.27
C PRO A 305 25.16 11.63 -2.41
N TRP A 306 26.37 11.63 -1.85
CA TRP A 306 26.85 12.71 -1.00
C TRP A 306 27.06 13.98 -1.85
N ASN A 307 26.65 15.13 -1.33
CA ASN A 307 26.67 16.45 -1.99
C ASN A 307 25.67 16.65 -3.14
N GLU A 308 24.78 15.70 -3.39
CA GLU A 308 23.66 15.91 -4.31
C GLU A 308 22.40 16.25 -3.51
N THR A 309 21.66 17.27 -3.96
CA THR A 309 20.36 17.59 -3.38
C THR A 309 19.29 16.73 -4.02
N VAL A 310 18.45 16.09 -3.20
CA VAL A 310 17.31 15.28 -3.67
C VAL A 310 16.27 16.14 -4.40
N LEU A 311 16.25 17.43 -4.08
CA LEU A 311 15.37 18.42 -4.70
C LEU A 311 16.22 19.59 -5.19
N GLU A 312 16.16 19.85 -6.48
CA GLU A 312 16.82 20.99 -7.11
C GLU A 312 15.77 21.99 -7.59
N ARG A 313 16.17 23.25 -7.73
CA ARG A 313 15.31 24.26 -8.35
C ARG A 313 15.71 24.42 -9.80
N ASN A 314 14.73 24.37 -10.69
CA ASN A 314 14.95 24.67 -12.10
C ASN A 314 15.25 26.17 -12.32
N GLU A 315 15.56 26.56 -13.56
CA GLU A 315 15.85 27.96 -13.93
C GLU A 315 14.69 28.94 -13.63
N ARG A 316 13.47 28.43 -13.48
CA ARG A 316 12.26 29.19 -13.12
C ARG A 316 12.00 29.21 -11.62
N ASN A 317 12.94 28.72 -10.82
CA ASN A 317 12.85 28.60 -9.36
C ASN A 317 11.74 27.64 -8.88
N GLU A 318 11.27 26.74 -9.75
CA GLU A 318 10.31 25.68 -9.44
C GLU A 318 11.08 24.44 -8.95
N LEU A 319 10.51 23.72 -7.99
CA LEU A 319 11.12 22.48 -7.49
C LEU A 319 11.05 21.38 -8.55
N PHE A 320 12.18 20.74 -8.82
CA PHE A 320 12.36 19.62 -9.72
C PHE A 320 13.22 18.55 -9.03
N TYR A 321 13.20 17.32 -9.55
CA TYR A 321 13.88 16.15 -9.00
C TYR A 321 14.93 15.61 -9.97
#